data_AF-A0A242NDE7-F1
#
_entry.id   AF-A0A242NDE7-F1
#
_cell.length_a   1.000
_cell.length_b   1.000
_cell.length_c   1.000
_cell.angle_alpha   90.00
_cell.angle_beta   90.00
_cell.angle_gamma   90.00
#
_symmetry.space_group_name_H-M   'P 1'
#
loop_
_entity.id
_entity.type
_entity.pdbx_description
1 polymer ?
#
loop_
_entity_poly.entity_id
_entity_poly.type
_entity_poly.pdbx_seq_one_letter_code
_entity_poly.pdbx_strand_id
1 'polypeptide(L)' 'MNSNNITQFKLQDILRQIKQETNQRLCDIYINRLVQISDHILDQNLTASEVNELLYQEAEKIRHQSYENNA' A
#
# COMPACT_ATOMS: atom_id res chain seq x y z
N MET A 1 -41.58 -7.99 11.22
CA MET A 1 -40.15 -8.32 11.34
C MET A 1 -39.49 -7.98 10.01
N ASN A 2 -38.71 -6.90 9.92
CA ASN A 2 -37.96 -6.59 8.71
C ASN A 2 -36.81 -7.59 8.60
N SER A 3 -36.96 -8.58 7.74
CA SER A 3 -35.84 -9.44 7.34
C SER A 3 -34.90 -8.56 6.52
N ASN A 4 -33.92 -7.95 7.18
CA ASN A 4 -32.79 -7.26 6.54
C ASN A 4 -31.89 -8.30 5.86
N ASN A 5 -32.44 -9.08 4.93
CA ASN A 5 -31.68 -10.07 4.19
C ASN A 5 -30.81 -9.30 3.20
N ILE A 6 -29.49 -9.45 3.33
CA ILE A 6 -28.55 -8.97 2.33
C ILE A 6 -28.85 -9.74 1.04
N THR A 7 -29.34 -9.04 0.02
CA THR A 7 -29.52 -9.62 -1.30
C THR A 7 -28.16 -9.85 -1.94
N GLN A 8 -28.08 -10.81 -2.86
CA GLN A 8 -26.85 -11.08 -3.62
C GLN A 8 -26.33 -9.80 -4.31
N PHE A 9 -27.23 -8.98 -4.85
CA PHE A 9 -26.88 -7.69 -5.44
C PHE A 9 -26.22 -6.75 -4.42
N LYS A 10 -26.80 -6.63 -3.23
CA LYS A 10 -26.25 -5.77 -2.16
C LYS A 10 -24.90 -6.29 -1.65
N LEU A 11 -24.70 -7.60 -1.59
CA LEU A 11 -23.40 -8.20 -1.27
C LEU A 11 -22.33 -7.87 -2.32
N GLN A 12 -22.67 -8.00 -3.61
CA GLN A 12 -21.74 -7.67 -4.71
C GLN A 12 -21.34 -6.18 -4.70
N ASP A 13 -22.28 -5.30 -4.40
CA ASP A 13 -22.01 -3.86 -4.33
C ASP A 13 -21.07 -3.52 -3.16
N ILE A 14 -21.33 -4.11 -1.98
CA ILE A 14 -20.43 -3.99 -0.82
C ILE A 14 -19.02 -4.51 -1.15
N LEU A 15 -18.91 -5.67 -1.81
CA LEU A 15 -17.61 -6.22 -2.20
C LEU A 15 -16.86 -5.32 -3.19
N ARG A 16 -17.58 -4.70 -4.13
CA ARG A 16 -17.00 -3.74 -5.07
C ARG A 16 -16.47 -2.51 -4.33
N GLN A 17 -17.24 -1.98 -3.39
CA GLN A 17 -16.85 -0.84 -2.57
C GLN A 17 -15.61 -1.16 -1.71
N ILE A 18 -15.63 -2.30 -1.00
CA ILE A 18 -14.49 -2.76 -0.20
C ILE A 18 -13.23 -2.89 -1.06
N LYS A 19 -13.35 -3.48 -2.26
CA LYS A 19 -12.22 -3.61 -3.18
C LYS A 19 -11.67 -2.24 -3.61
N GLN A 20 -12.55 -1.29 -3.92
CA GLN A 20 -12.14 0.06 -4.32
C GLN A 20 -11.46 0.81 -3.18
N GLU A 21 -12.04 0.80 -1.98
CA GLU A 21 -11.47 1.43 -0.79
C GLU A 21 -10.13 0.78 -0.40
N THR A 22 -10.03 -0.54 -0.51
CA THR A 22 -8.78 -1.28 -0.25
C THR A 22 -7.70 -0.87 -1.24
N ASN A 23 -8.01 -0.85 -2.54
CA ASN A 23 -7.07 -0.42 -3.57
C ASN A 23 -6.60 1.02 -3.36
N GLN A 24 -7.52 1.93 -3.04
CA GLN A 24 -7.19 3.33 -2.79
C GLN A 24 -6.27 3.47 -1.58
N ARG A 25 -6.61 2.82 -0.45
CA ARG A 25 -5.79 2.84 0.76
C ARG A 25 -4.39 2.27 0.53
N LEU A 26 -4.27 1.20 -0.27
CA LEU A 26 -2.97 0.65 -0.63
C LEU A 26 -2.14 1.65 -1.45
N CYS A 27 -2.73 2.28 -2.47
CA CYS A 27 -2.06 3.32 -3.24
C CYS A 27 -1.60 4.48 -2.35
N ASP A 28 -2.44 4.95 -1.43
CA ASP A 28 -2.10 6.05 -0.52
C ASP A 28 -0.90 5.69 0.38
N ILE A 29 -0.84 4.46 0.89
CA ILE A 29 0.30 3.98 1.68
C ILE A 29 1.59 3.99 0.85
N TYR A 30 1.55 3.48 -0.39
CA TYR A 30 2.72 3.46 -1.25
C TYR A 30 3.19 4.87 -1.64
N ILE A 31 2.26 5.76 -1.99
CA ILE A 31 2.56 7.16 -2.32
C ILE A 31 3.22 7.86 -1.13
N ASN A 32 2.64 7.74 0.07
CA ASN A 32 3.21 8.35 1.27
C ASN A 32 4.65 7.87 1.53
N ARG A 33 4.93 6.58 1.32
CA ARG A 33 6.28 6.04 1.50
C ARG A 33 7.25 6.56 0.45
N LEU A 34 6.82 6.70 -0.81
CA LEU A 34 7.63 7.31 -1.87
C LEU A 34 7.94 8.79 -1.59
N VAL A 35 6.98 9.53 -1.04
CA VAL A 35 7.19 10.92 -0.60
C VAL A 35 8.25 10.97 0.50
N GLN A 36 8.13 10.15 1.53
CA GLN A 36 9.12 10.09 2.63
C GLN A 36 10.54 9.75 2.15
N ILE A 37 10.66 8.80 1.21
CA ILE A 37 11.95 8.46 0.61
C ILE A 37 12.51 9.64 -0.18
N SER A 38 11.65 10.33 -0.94
CA SER A 38 12.04 11.49 -1.75
C SER A 38 12.51 12.65 -0.87
N ASP A 39 11.78 12.96 0.20
CA ASP A 39 12.17 13.97 1.18
C ASP A 39 13.53 13.63 1.82
N HIS A 40 13.74 12.37 2.21
CA HIS A 40 15.00 11.92 2.77
C HIS A 40 16.18 12.08 1.81
N ILE A 41 15.98 11.75 0.53
CA ILE A 41 17.02 11.92 -0.51
C ILE A 41 17.43 13.38 -0.64
N LEU A 42 16.45 14.29 -0.64
CA LEU A 42 16.69 15.73 -0.76
C LEU A 42 17.36 16.30 0.49
N ASP A 43 16.86 15.95 1.68
CA ASP A 43 17.39 16.43 2.97
C ASP A 43 18.85 16.01 3.21
N GLN A 44 19.21 14.80 2.79
CA GLN A 44 20.57 14.26 2.96
C GLN A 44 21.50 14.56 1.79
N ASN A 45 21.00 15.18 0.71
CA ASN A 45 21.75 15.39 -0.54
C ASN A 45 22.42 14.11 -1.06
N LEU A 46 21.69 12.99 -1.06
CA LEU A 46 22.25 11.70 -1.44
C LEU A 46 22.73 11.68 -2.89
N THR A 47 23.85 11.02 -3.12
CA THR A 47 24.35 10.73 -4.47
C THR A 47 23.48 9.67 -5.16
N ALA A 48 23.57 9.59 -6.49
CA ALA A 48 22.84 8.57 -7.25
C ALA A 48 23.10 7.13 -6.78
N SER A 49 24.31 6.83 -6.28
CA SER A 49 24.64 5.51 -5.75
C SER A 49 23.93 5.24 -4.43
N GLU A 50 23.92 6.21 -3.52
CA GLU A 50 23.26 6.10 -2.21
C GLU A 50 21.73 6.03 -2.37
N VAL A 51 21.17 6.79 -3.32
CA VAL A 51 19.76 6.70 -3.70
C VAL A 51 19.42 5.28 -4.18
N ASN A 52 20.24 4.71 -5.07
CA ASN A 52 20.00 3.37 -5.59
C ASN A 52 20.04 2.31 -4.49
N GLU A 53 20.99 2.41 -3.55
CA GLU A 53 21.09 1.50 -2.42
C GLU A 53 19.90 1.65 -1.46
N LEU A 54 19.50 2.89 -1.14
CA LEU A 54 18.32 3.18 -0.33
C LEU A 54 17.05 2.57 -0.94
N LEU A 55 16.83 2.78 -2.24
CA LEU A 55 15.67 2.24 -2.95
C LEU A 55 15.68 0.71 -2.94
N TYR A 56 16.84 0.08 -3.11
CA TYR A 56 16.99 -1.36 -3.02
C TYR A 56 16.63 -1.89 -1.62
N GLN A 57 17.12 -1.24 -0.56
CA GLN A 57 16.81 -1.62 0.82
C GLN A 57 15.32 -1.45 1.14
N GLU A 58 14.68 -0.37 0.69
CA GLU A 58 13.24 -0.16 0.88
C GLU A 58 12.40 -1.20 0.12
N ALA A 59 12.81 -1.58 -1.10
CA ALA A 59 12.17 -2.64 -1.86
C ALA A 59 12.29 -4.00 -1.15
N GLU A 60 13.46 -4.33 -0.62
CA GLU A 60 13.68 -5.58 0.12
C GLU A 60 12.86 -5.63 1.42
N LYS A 61 12.73 -4.51 2.15
CA LYS A 61 11.84 -4.44 3.33
C LYS A 61 10.39 -4.77 2.99
N ILE A 62 9.87 -4.21 1.89
CA ILE A 62 8.49 -4.48 1.43
C ILE A 62 8.34 -5.96 1.06
N ARG A 63 9.33 -6.52 0.36
CA ARG A 63 9.36 -7.93 -0.02
C ARG A 63 9.36 -8.85 1.21
N HIS A 64 10.15 -8.55 2.23
CA HIS A 64 10.22 -9.36 3.45
C HIS A 64 8.94 -9.29 4.30
N GLN A 65 8.34 -8.11 4.42
CA GLN A 65 7.03 -7.92 5.06
C GLN A 65 5.92 -8.71 4.35
N SER A 66 6.03 -8.90 3.04
CA SER A 66 5.12 -9.73 2.26
C SER A 66 5.31 -11.23 2.51
N TYR A 67 6.50 -11.69 2.89
CA TYR A 67 6.75 -13.12 3.16
C TYR A 67 6.31 -13.51 4.57
N GLU A 68 6.57 -12.66 5.58
CA GLU A 68 6.19 -12.93 6.97
C GLU A 68 4.66 -12.93 7.19
N ASN A 69 3.90 -12.20 6.38
CA ASN A 69 2.43 -12.21 6.44
C ASN A 69 1.77 -13.38 5.69
N ASN A 70 2.55 -14.21 4.98
CA ASN A 70 2.07 -15.36 4.22
C ASN A 70 2.56 -16.72 4.78
N ALA A 71 3.22 -16.73 5.94
CA ALA A 71 3.66 -17.91 6.68
C ALA A 71 2.79 -18.11 7.95
#